data_AF-A0A1E5D4H9-F1
#
_entry.id   AF-A0A1E5D4H9-F1
#
_cell.length_a   1.000
_cell.length_b   1.000
_cell.length_c   1.000
_cell.angle_alpha   90.00
_cell.angle_beta   90.00
_cell.angle_gamma   90.00
#
_symmetry.space_group_name_H-M   'P 1'
#
loop_
_entity.id
_entity.type
_entity.pdbx_description
1 polymer ?
#
loop_
_entity_poly.entity_id
_entity_poly.type
_entity_poly.pdbx_seq_one_letter_code
_entity_poly.pdbx_strand_id
1 'polypeptide(L)' 'MTSKEIEQYQLITKIDNLGVTGNSGNNSVVFSGAESDYTITKTDANRYVIVDNQAGRDGKVTVKDIEILKFSNSEQEL' A
#
# COMPACT_ATOMS: atom_id res chain seq x y z
N MET A 1 11.77 42.15 -16.49
CA MET A 1 10.66 41.48 -17.19
C MET A 1 11.16 40.10 -17.57
N THR A 2 10.73 38.96 -17.06
CA THR A 2 9.75 38.58 -16.02
C THR A 2 10.17 37.16 -15.62
N SER A 3 10.15 36.85 -14.33
CA SER A 3 10.44 35.52 -13.80
C SER A 3 9.37 34.49 -14.19
N LYS A 4 9.73 33.21 -13.97
CA LYS A 4 8.92 31.97 -13.89
C LYS A 4 8.92 31.21 -15.22
N GLU A 5 9.28 29.94 -15.24
CA GLU A 5 8.70 28.90 -14.38
C GLU A 5 9.75 28.09 -13.62
N ILE A 6 9.77 28.27 -12.30
CA ILE A 6 10.19 27.19 -11.41
C ILE A 6 9.05 26.18 -11.52
N GLU A 7 9.33 24.99 -12.07
CA GLU A 7 8.43 23.85 -11.89
C GLU A 7 8.24 23.68 -10.39
N GLN A 8 7.05 24.06 -9.93
CA GLN A 8 6.65 23.86 -8.55
C GLN A 8 6.66 22.34 -8.37
N TYR A 9 7.69 21.80 -7.71
CA TYR A 9 7.68 20.44 -7.21
C TYR A 9 6.42 20.32 -6.36
N GLN A 10 5.37 19.77 -6.95
CA GLN A 10 4.17 19.42 -6.21
C GLN A 10 4.62 18.32 -5.27
N LEU A 11 4.62 18.61 -3.97
CA LEU A 11 4.82 17.60 -2.96
C LEU A 11 3.73 16.56 -3.21
N ILE A 12 4.09 15.39 -3.75
CA ILE A 12 3.17 14.27 -3.86
C ILE A 12 2.99 13.74 -2.44
N THR A 13 2.15 14.41 -1.65
CA THR A 13 1.90 14.07 -0.25
C THR A 13 1.05 12.82 -0.10
N LYS A 14 0.52 12.27 -1.21
CA LYS A 14 -0.34 11.10 -1.19
C LYS A 14 -0.21 10.28 -2.48
N ILE A 15 0.52 9.18 -2.41
CA ILE A 15 0.41 8.09 -3.39
C ILE A 15 -0.70 7.18 -2.87
N ASP A 16 -1.95 7.50 -3.20
CA ASP A 16 -3.14 6.82 -2.66
C ASP A 16 -3.40 5.42 -3.26
N ASN A 17 -2.59 4.97 -4.22
CA ASN A 17 -2.71 3.64 -4.80
C ASN A 17 -1.32 3.17 -5.23
N LEU A 18 -0.56 2.61 -4.29
CA LEU A 18 0.62 1.82 -4.63
C LEU A 18 0.16 0.44 -5.12
N GLY A 19 0.56 0.09 -6.34
CA GLY A 19 0.37 -1.26 -6.88
C GLY A 19 1.61 -2.10 -6.60
N VAL A 20 1.46 -3.22 -5.90
CA VAL A 20 2.53 -4.18 -5.64
C VAL A 20 2.16 -5.49 -6.33
N THR A 21 3.08 -6.07 -7.10
CA THR A 21 2.91 -7.37 -7.74
C THR A 21 4.07 -8.27 -7.37
N GLY A 22 3.76 -9.44 -6.81
CA GLY A 22 4.74 -10.45 -6.49
C GLY A 22 5.28 -11.17 -7.72
N ASN A 23 6.38 -11.89 -7.53
CA ASN A 23 6.96 -12.77 -8.54
C ASN A 23 6.52 -14.22 -8.31
N SER A 24 7.13 -15.18 -9.00
CA SER A 24 6.80 -16.61 -8.90
C SER A 24 7.21 -17.29 -7.58
N GLY A 25 7.91 -16.59 -6.68
CA GLY A 25 8.27 -17.07 -5.35
C GLY A 25 7.22 -16.73 -4.29
N ASN A 26 7.55 -16.96 -3.02
CA ASN A 26 6.71 -16.52 -1.91
C ASN A 26 6.98 -15.04 -1.62
N ASN A 27 5.95 -14.22 -1.74
CA ASN A 27 6.00 -12.78 -1.59
C ASN A 27 5.30 -12.36 -0.30
N SER A 28 5.83 -11.30 0.32
CA SER A 28 5.19 -10.68 1.47
C SER A 28 5.23 -9.18 1.38
N VAL A 29 4.20 -8.53 1.94
CA VAL A 29 4.13 -7.08 2.10
C VAL A 29 4.08 -6.76 3.58
N VAL A 30 4.90 -5.81 4.03
CA VAL A 30 5.01 -5.41 5.43
C VAL A 30 4.33 -4.07 5.63
N PHE A 31 3.45 -4.01 6.62
CA PHE A 31 2.74 -2.82 7.05
C PHE A 31 3.25 -2.36 8.42
N SER A 32 3.14 -1.06 8.69
CA SER A 32 3.68 -0.39 9.87
C SER A 32 2.85 -0.61 11.15
N GLY A 33 1.57 -0.99 11.01
CA GLY A 33 0.57 -1.05 12.08
C GLY A 33 0.08 -2.46 12.41
N ALA A 34 -0.80 -2.56 13.40
CA ALA A 34 -1.43 -3.83 13.77
C ALA A 34 -2.51 -4.21 12.76
N GLU A 35 -2.78 -5.51 12.55
CA GLU A 35 -3.76 -5.99 11.57
C GLU A 35 -5.15 -5.32 11.71
N SER A 36 -5.58 -5.06 12.95
CA SER A 36 -6.85 -4.39 13.25
C SER A 36 -6.97 -2.95 12.74
N ASP A 37 -5.85 -2.31 12.38
CA ASP A 37 -5.86 -0.98 11.77
C ASP A 37 -6.23 -1.02 10.27
N TYR A 38 -6.23 -2.19 9.64
CA TYR A 38 -6.36 -2.33 8.19
C TYR A 38 -7.70 -2.92 7.79
N THR A 39 -8.19 -2.50 6.62
CA THR A 39 -9.28 -3.16 5.92
C THR A 39 -8.74 -3.87 4.70
N ILE A 40 -8.90 -5.19 4.66
CA ILE A 40 -8.40 -6.06 3.59
C ILE A 40 -9.59 -6.51 2.74
N THR A 41 -9.62 -6.15 1.46
CA THR A 41 -10.69 -6.48 0.53
C THR A 41 -10.16 -7.30 -0.64
N LYS A 42 -10.64 -8.53 -0.79
CA LYS A 42 -10.37 -9.33 -2.00
C LYS A 42 -11.16 -8.75 -3.18
N THR A 43 -10.46 -8.39 -4.25
CA THR A 43 -11.06 -7.80 -5.46
C THR A 43 -11.00 -8.73 -6.68
N ASP A 44 -10.14 -9.75 -6.64
CA ASP A 44 -10.00 -10.79 -7.66
C ASP A 44 -9.30 -12.02 -7.05
N ALA A 45 -9.12 -13.10 -7.82
CA ALA A 45 -8.52 -14.36 -7.39
C ALA A 45 -7.22 -14.19 -6.58
N ASN A 46 -6.31 -13.37 -7.09
CA ASN A 46 -5.01 -13.07 -6.47
C ASN A 46 -4.79 -11.58 -6.22
N ARG A 47 -5.87 -10.79 -6.07
CA ARG A 47 -5.76 -9.33 -5.92
C ARG A 47 -6.52 -8.82 -4.71
N TYR A 48 -5.82 -8.09 -3.85
CA TYR A 48 -6.38 -7.51 -2.63
C TYR A 48 -6.12 -6.00 -2.59
N VAL A 49 -7.06 -5.27 -1.99
CA VAL A 49 -6.92 -3.86 -1.65
C VAL A 49 -6.83 -3.78 -0.12
N ILE A 50 -5.73 -3.24 0.38
CA ILE A 50 -5.46 -3.03 1.80
C ILE A 50 -5.52 -1.53 2.06
N VAL A 51 -6.36 -1.11 3.00
CA VAL A 51 -6.53 0.28 3.41
C VAL A 51 -6.14 0.40 4.87
N ASP A 52 -5.11 1.20 5.16
CA ASP A 52 -4.80 1.65 6.52
C ASP A 52 -5.82 2.70 6.95
N ASN A 53 -6.48 2.47 8.08
CA ASN A 53 -7.48 3.38 8.63
C ASN A 53 -6.87 4.49 9.53
N GLN A 54 -5.54 4.48 9.72
CA GLN A 54 -4.83 5.52 10.46
C GLN A 54 -4.25 6.58 9.51
N ALA A 55 -4.55 7.84 9.79
CA ALA A 55 -4.11 8.96 8.96
C ALA A 55 -2.57 9.13 9.00
N GLY A 56 -1.96 9.36 7.83
CA GLY A 56 -0.53 9.66 7.71
C GLY A 56 0.41 8.45 7.77
N ARG A 57 -0.11 7.23 7.63
CA ARG A 57 0.66 5.98 7.58
C ARG A 57 0.64 5.36 6.16
N ASP A 58 0.40 4.05 6.05
CA ASP A 58 0.63 3.26 4.83
C ASP A 58 -0.39 3.54 3.73
N GLY A 59 -1.50 4.19 4.07
CA GLY A 59 -2.52 4.61 3.11
C GLY A 59 -3.23 3.41 2.46
N LYS A 60 -3.42 3.47 1.14
CA LYS A 60 -4.09 2.41 0.38
C LYS A 60 -3.14 1.74 -0.61
N VAL A 61 -3.08 0.42 -0.52
CA VAL A 61 -2.21 -0.44 -1.34
C VAL A 61 -3.06 -1.48 -2.05
N THR A 62 -2.81 -1.69 -3.34
CA THR A 62 -3.35 -2.83 -4.09
C THR A 62 -2.24 -3.82 -4.30
N VAL A 63 -2.42 -5.05 -3.81
CA VAL A 63 -1.47 -6.14 -3.97
C VAL A 63 -2.00 -7.18 -4.96
N LYS A 64 -1.09 -7.77 -5.73
CA LYS A 64 -1.37 -8.89 -6.63
C LYS A 64 -0.29 -9.96 -6.47
N ASP A 65 -0.69 -11.23 -6.49
CA ASP A 65 0.24 -12.37 -6.41
C ASP A 65 1.13 -12.25 -5.14
N ILE A 66 0.50 -11.96 -4.00
CA ILE A 66 1.14 -11.88 -2.67
C ILE A 66 0.52 -12.95 -1.77
N GLU A 67 1.37 -13.70 -1.08
CA GLU A 67 0.96 -14.82 -0.24
C GLU A 67 0.77 -14.40 1.23
N ILE A 68 1.57 -13.44 1.73
CA ILE A 68 1.58 -13.08 3.16
C ILE A 68 1.51 -11.56 3.35
N LEU A 69 0.56 -11.11 4.16
CA LEU A 69 0.54 -9.75 4.73
C LEU A 69 1.16 -9.79 6.13
N LYS A 70 2.16 -8.96 6.38
CA LYS A 70 2.85 -8.86 7.67
C LYS A 70 2.47 -7.55 8.35
N PHE A 71 1.90 -7.65 9.54
CA PHE A 71 1.55 -6.54 10.40
C PHE A 71 2.52 -6.46 11.58
N SER A 72 2.43 -5.41 12.39
CA SER A 72 3.31 -5.23 13.55
C SER A 72 3.12 -6.29 14.63
N ASN A 73 1.98 -6.99 14.64
CA ASN A 73 1.60 -7.96 15.67
C ASN A 73 1.16 -9.34 15.14
N SER A 74 1.01 -9.51 13.82
CA SER A 74 0.53 -10.75 13.22
C SER A 74 0.98 -10.90 11.77
N GLU A 75 0.82 -12.12 11.24
CA GLU A 75 0.93 -12.40 9.81
C GLU A 75 -0.38 -13.04 9.35
N GLN A 76 -0.88 -12.64 8.17
CA GLN A 76 -2.07 -13.20 7.54
C GLN A 76 -1.71 -13.78 6.17
N GLU A 77 -2.05 -15.06 5.95
CA GLU A 77 -1.98 -15.71 4.64
C GLU A 77 -3.21 -15.35 3.78
N LEU A 78 -2.99 -15.17 2.46
CA LEU A 78 -4.00 -14.70 1.49
C LEU A 78 -4.52 -15.78 0.52
#